data_AF-A0A5P9EV38-F1
#
_entry.id   AF-A0A5P9EV38-F1
#
_cell.length_a   1.000
_cell.length_b   1.000
_cell.length_c   1.000
_cell.angle_alpha   90.00
_cell.angle_beta   90.00
_cell.angle_gamma   90.00
#
_symmetry.space_group_name_H-M   'P 1'
#
loop_
_entity.id
_entity.type
_entity.pdbx_description
1 polymer ?
#
loop_
_entity_poly.entity_id
_entity_poly.type
_entity_poly.pdbx_seq_one_letter_code
_entity_poly.pdbx_strand_id
1 'polypeptide(L)'
;MKEIDQLIIALESCIVLAGFAAIVGTLQPKKTRKVTKGRIVSLAMIIYISLVNALLAAFTLTLSNFGVSDQNLWSLSSFAMSAATTFSIVYLWIKKRLKTVSKAAKITYFLLFAFAGTMVFVNILNALGIGFNKEYGPYFLSFVFNLFVVGYAFSRLLMRPMWEVVRENELRGPLRKHISRR
;
A
#
# COMPACT_ATOMS: atom_id res chain seq x y z
N MET A 1 25.79 -2.07 5.83
CA MET A 1 25.77 -1.21 4.61
C MET A 1 24.68 -1.67 3.65
N LYS A 2 24.61 -2.97 3.30
CA LYS A 2 23.56 -3.51 2.43
C LYS A 2 22.13 -3.23 2.92
N GLU A 3 21.91 -3.22 4.23
CA GLU A 3 20.61 -2.99 4.87
C GLU A 3 20.12 -1.55 4.65
N ILE A 4 21.05 -0.60 4.69
CA ILE A 4 20.78 0.83 4.47
C ILE A 4 20.45 1.06 2.99
N ASP A 5 21.20 0.46 2.07
CA ASP A 5 20.94 0.55 0.63
C ASP A 5 19.55 0.01 0.29
N GLN A 6 19.17 -1.13 0.86
CA GLN A 6 17.83 -1.70 0.71
C GLN A 6 16.73 -0.77 1.24
N LEU A 7 17.00 -0.07 2.35
CA LEU A 7 16.07 0.90 2.93
C LEU A 7 15.93 2.16 2.07
N ILE A 8 17.01 2.62 1.43
CA ILE A 8 16.99 3.72 0.46
C ILE A 8 16.14 3.32 -0.75
N ILE A 9 16.32 2.11 -1.29
CA ILE A 9 15.51 1.62 -2.41
C ILE A 9 14.03 1.54 -2.02
N ALA A 10 13.72 1.09 -0.80
CA ALA A 10 12.35 1.06 -0.29
C ALA A 10 11.75 2.47 -0.15
N LEU A 11 12.52 3.42 0.37
CA LEU A 11 12.16 4.84 0.47
C LEU A 11 11.80 5.42 -0.91
N GLU A 12 12.71 5.28 -1.88
CA GLU A 12 12.53 5.78 -3.25
C GLU A 12 11.29 5.17 -3.90
N SER A 13 11.15 3.85 -3.80
CA SER A 13 9.99 3.12 -4.33
C SER A 13 8.67 3.65 -3.75
N CYS A 14 8.64 3.92 -2.44
CA CYS A 14 7.47 4.49 -1.77
C CYS A 14 7.16 5.91 -2.26
N ILE A 15 8.17 6.77 -2.40
CA ILE A 15 7.99 8.14 -2.91
C ILE A 15 7.44 8.11 -4.33
N VAL A 16 8.00 7.26 -5.19
CA VAL A 16 7.54 7.08 -6.58
C VAL A 16 6.08 6.63 -6.63
N LEU A 17 5.71 5.59 -5.85
CA LEU A 17 4.33 5.09 -5.80
C LEU A 17 3.34 6.14 -5.29
N ALA A 18 3.72 6.91 -4.25
CA ALA A 18 2.91 8.01 -3.74
C ALA A 18 2.72 9.12 -4.79
N GLY A 19 3.80 9.49 -5.48
CA GLY A 19 3.79 10.50 -6.55
C GLY A 19 2.89 10.09 -7.72
N PHE A 20 3.04 8.87 -8.23
CA PHE A 20 2.17 8.34 -9.28
C PHE A 20 0.70 8.31 -8.87
N ALA A 21 0.40 7.90 -7.64
CA ALA A 21 -0.96 7.94 -7.13
C ALA A 21 -1.51 9.37 -7.09
N ALA A 22 -0.75 10.34 -6.57
CA ALA A 22 -1.16 11.74 -6.58
C ALA A 22 -1.45 12.27 -8.00
N ILE A 23 -0.62 11.93 -8.99
CA ILE A 23 -0.86 12.27 -10.40
C ILE A 23 -2.16 11.62 -10.90
N VAL A 24 -2.37 10.32 -10.67
CA VAL A 24 -3.61 9.63 -11.05
C VAL A 24 -4.84 10.20 -10.34
N GLY A 25 -4.68 10.71 -9.13
CA GLY A 25 -5.73 11.38 -8.37
C GLY A 25 -6.13 12.73 -8.98
N THR A 26 -5.15 13.52 -9.40
CA THR A 26 -5.36 14.87 -9.94
C THR A 26 -5.82 14.87 -11.40
N LEU A 27 -5.30 13.95 -12.22
CA LEU A 27 -5.64 13.83 -13.64
C LEU A 27 -6.96 13.09 -13.91
N GLN A 28 -7.67 12.63 -12.88
CA GLN A 28 -8.98 12.01 -13.08
C GLN A 28 -10.01 13.05 -13.57
N PRO A 29 -10.60 12.85 -14.77
CA PRO A 29 -11.50 13.85 -15.36
C PRO A 29 -12.75 14.03 -14.48
N LYS A 30 -12.92 15.24 -13.94
CA LYS A 30 -14.03 15.62 -13.05
C LYS A 30 -15.41 15.53 -13.70
N LYS A 31 -15.51 15.53 -15.03
CA LYS A 31 -16.77 15.87 -15.73
C LYS A 31 -17.68 14.70 -16.15
N THR A 32 -17.29 13.42 -16.09
CA THR A 32 -18.15 12.37 -16.69
C THR A 32 -18.12 10.96 -16.08
N ARG A 33 -17.24 10.64 -15.12
CA ARG A 33 -17.21 9.31 -14.48
C ARG A 33 -17.61 9.38 -13.01
N LYS A 34 -18.64 8.64 -12.61
CA LYS A 34 -19.00 8.43 -11.19
C LYS A 34 -17.79 7.87 -10.46
N VAL A 35 -17.11 8.68 -9.65
CA VAL A 35 -15.98 8.23 -8.85
C VAL A 35 -16.47 7.20 -7.84
N THR A 36 -16.05 5.95 -8.02
CA THR A 36 -16.48 4.88 -7.11
C THR A 36 -15.70 4.97 -5.81
N LYS A 37 -16.38 4.72 -4.67
CA LYS A 37 -15.76 4.68 -3.34
C LYS A 37 -14.51 3.79 -3.31
N GLY A 38 -14.50 2.71 -4.08
CA GLY A 38 -13.35 1.80 -4.20
C GLY A 38 -12.10 2.42 -4.83
N ARG A 39 -12.24 3.33 -5.80
CA ARG A 39 -11.10 4.04 -6.40
C ARG A 39 -10.47 5.01 -5.42
N ILE A 40 -11.28 5.79 -4.71
CA ILE A 40 -10.81 6.70 -3.65
C ILE A 40 -10.10 5.92 -2.56
N VAL A 41 -10.66 4.79 -2.11
CA VAL A 41 -10.02 3.95 -1.08
C VAL A 41 -8.69 3.37 -1.56
N SER A 42 -8.62 2.88 -2.80
CA SER A 42 -7.37 2.33 -3.34
C SER A 42 -6.31 3.42 -3.47
N LEU A 43 -6.70 4.60 -3.96
CA LEU A 43 -5.84 5.76 -4.05
C LEU A 43 -5.32 6.22 -2.67
N ALA A 44 -6.22 6.35 -1.70
CA ALA A 44 -5.87 6.71 -0.32
C ALA A 44 -4.94 5.66 0.31
N MET A 45 -5.18 4.37 0.08
CA MET A 45 -4.30 3.30 0.56
C MET A 45 -2.89 3.43 -0.03
N ILE A 46 -2.75 3.66 -1.34
CA ILE A 46 -1.44 3.81 -1.98
C ILE A 46 -0.69 4.98 -1.38
N ILE A 47 -1.32 6.16 -1.33
CA ILE A 47 -0.69 7.38 -0.82
C ILE A 47 -0.31 7.20 0.65
N TYR A 48 -1.25 6.74 1.47
CA TYR A 48 -1.04 6.66 2.92
C TYR A 48 0.03 5.63 3.30
N ILE A 49 -0.07 4.40 2.78
CA ILE A 49 0.89 3.34 3.11
C ILE A 49 2.29 3.71 2.59
N SER A 50 2.39 4.26 1.38
CA SER A 50 3.69 4.63 0.81
C SER A 50 4.34 5.78 1.57
N LEU A 51 3.58 6.84 1.91
CA LEU A 51 4.15 7.97 2.66
C LEU A 51 4.55 7.59 4.10
N VAL A 52 3.75 6.76 4.78
CA VAL A 52 4.10 6.26 6.12
C VAL A 52 5.35 5.39 6.06
N ASN A 53 5.46 4.49 5.09
CA ASN A 53 6.67 3.71 4.89
C ASN A 53 7.88 4.59 4.59
N ALA A 54 7.73 5.57 3.70
CA ALA A 54 8.81 6.50 3.38
C ALA A 54 9.26 7.27 4.63
N LEU A 55 8.32 7.72 5.46
CA LEU A 55 8.63 8.37 6.73
C LEU A 55 9.39 7.44 7.67
N LEU A 56 8.99 6.17 7.79
CA LEU A 56 9.68 5.19 8.64
C LEU A 56 11.08 4.85 8.13
N ALA A 57 11.25 4.72 6.81
CA ALA A 57 12.56 4.53 6.20
C ALA A 57 13.47 5.74 6.48
N ALA A 58 12.97 6.96 6.25
CA ALA A 58 13.70 8.18 6.55
C ALA A 58 14.03 8.31 8.05
N PHE A 59 13.10 7.94 8.93
CA PHE A 59 13.31 7.90 10.37
C PHE A 59 14.45 6.95 10.76
N THR A 60 14.45 5.71 10.26
CA THR A 60 15.52 4.75 10.53
C THR A 60 16.86 5.20 9.94
N LEU A 61 16.89 5.75 8.72
CA LEU A 61 18.10 6.33 8.12
C LEU A 61 18.63 7.50 8.96
N THR A 62 17.73 8.30 9.53
CA THR A 62 18.12 9.42 10.40
C THR A 62 18.74 8.89 11.69
N LEU A 63 18.10 7.90 12.34
CA LEU A 63 18.65 7.26 13.53
C LEU A 63 20.01 6.59 13.31
N SER A 64 20.23 5.98 12.13
CA SER A 64 21.53 5.37 11.83
C SER A 64 22.67 6.39 11.74
N ASN A 65 22.37 7.66 11.43
CA ASN A 65 23.36 8.73 11.42
C ASN A 65 23.73 9.26 12.82
N PHE A 66 22.92 8.98 13.85
CA PHE A 66 23.18 9.43 15.23
C PHE A 66 24.07 8.49 16.05
N GLY A 67 24.68 7.47 15.42
CA GLY A 67 25.56 6.51 16.11
C GLY A 67 24.83 5.59 17.08
N VAL A 68 23.54 5.37 16.90
CA VAL A 68 22.74 4.41 17.68
C VAL A 68 23.24 3.01 17.39
N SER A 69 23.42 2.17 18.42
CA SER A 69 23.79 0.77 18.25
C SER A 69 22.77 0.02 17.37
N ASP A 70 23.23 -0.87 16.50
CA ASP A 70 22.38 -1.63 15.57
C ASP A 70 21.16 -2.30 16.23
N GLN A 71 21.34 -2.93 17.39
CA GLN A 71 20.23 -3.56 18.13
C GLN A 71 19.13 -2.58 18.52
N ASN A 72 19.51 -1.39 18.99
CA ASN A 72 18.55 -0.35 19.37
C ASN A 72 17.92 0.30 18.14
N LEU A 73 18.69 0.46 17.06
CA LEU A 73 18.20 0.98 15.78
C LEU A 73 17.06 0.12 15.24
N TRP A 74 17.28 -1.19 15.13
CA TRP A 74 16.28 -2.12 14.59
C TRP A 74 15.12 -2.35 15.55
N SER A 75 15.37 -2.36 16.87
CA SER A 75 14.32 -2.45 17.87
C SER A 75 13.37 -1.25 17.80
N LEU A 76 13.91 -0.02 17.78
CA LEU A 76 13.11 1.20 17.71
C LEU A 76 12.37 1.33 16.38
N SER A 77 13.01 0.95 15.28
CA SER A 77 12.41 0.96 13.94
C SER A 77 11.27 -0.06 13.81
N SER A 78 11.46 -1.28 14.35
CA SER A 78 10.41 -2.31 14.39
C SER A 78 9.24 -1.87 15.26
N PHE A 79 9.51 -1.26 16.40
CA PHE A 79 8.47 -0.70 17.26
C PHE A 79 7.66 0.38 16.52
N ALA A 80 8.34 1.35 15.89
CA ALA A 80 7.69 2.39 15.10
C ALA A 80 6.86 1.81 13.93
N MET A 81 7.37 0.81 13.22
CA MET A 81 6.65 0.10 12.16
C MET A 81 5.39 -0.60 12.68
N SER A 82 5.49 -1.27 13.83
CA SER A 82 4.36 -1.95 14.44
C SER A 82 3.24 -0.98 14.85
N ALA A 83 3.61 0.17 15.41
CA ALA A 83 2.68 1.22 15.79
C ALA A 83 2.01 1.84 14.56
N ALA A 84 2.79 2.19 13.53
CA ALA A 84 2.28 2.77 12.29
C ALA A 84 1.36 1.80 11.53
N THR A 85 1.73 0.52 11.47
CA THR A 85 0.91 -0.51 10.81
C THR A 85 -0.39 -0.75 11.59
N THR A 86 -0.34 -0.80 12.91
CA THR A 86 -1.54 -0.92 13.76
C THR A 86 -2.47 0.26 13.55
N PHE A 87 -1.95 1.49 13.57
CA PHE A 87 -2.74 2.69 13.28
C PHE A 87 -3.38 2.62 11.89
N SER A 88 -2.63 2.17 10.87
CA SER A 88 -3.13 1.99 9.51
C SER A 88 -4.29 0.98 9.44
N ILE A 89 -4.16 -0.15 10.13
CA ILE A 89 -5.21 -1.18 10.21
C ILE A 89 -6.47 -0.58 10.84
N VAL A 90 -6.34 0.04 12.02
CA VAL A 90 -7.46 0.63 12.77
C VAL A 90 -8.14 1.74 11.97
N TYR A 91 -7.35 2.64 11.38
CA TYR A 91 -7.87 3.74 10.55
C TYR A 91 -8.67 3.21 9.37
N LEU A 92 -8.12 2.24 8.62
CA LEU A 92 -8.80 1.66 7.47
C LEU A 92 -10.02 0.82 7.89
N TRP A 93 -9.98 0.16 9.05
CA TRP A 93 -11.10 -0.61 9.58
C TRP A 93 -12.29 0.29 9.93
N ILE A 94 -12.05 1.39 10.66
CA ILE A 94 -13.08 2.36 11.05
C ILE A 94 -13.68 3.06 9.83
N LYS A 95 -12.83 3.52 8.89
CA LYS A 95 -13.28 4.26 7.70
C LYS A 95 -13.99 3.38 6.69
N LYS A 96 -13.71 2.07 6.64
CA LYS A 96 -14.37 1.14 5.72
C LYS A 96 -15.75 0.73 6.25
N ARG A 97 -16.80 1.45 5.85
CA ARG A 97 -18.17 0.88 5.81
C ARG A 97 -18.26 -0.13 4.66
N LEU A 98 -17.80 -1.36 4.89
CA LEU A 98 -17.78 -2.48 3.91
C LEU A 98 -19.18 -2.96 3.45
N LYS A 99 -20.27 -2.28 3.82
CA LYS A 99 -21.64 -2.73 3.54
C LYS A 99 -21.92 -2.93 2.04
N THR A 100 -21.25 -2.19 1.16
CA THR A 100 -21.53 -2.19 -0.30
C THR A 100 -20.49 -2.93 -1.15
N VAL A 101 -19.55 -3.67 -0.54
CA VAL A 101 -18.45 -4.34 -1.28
C VAL A 101 -18.76 -5.82 -1.48
N SER A 102 -18.35 -6.40 -2.62
CA SER A 102 -18.54 -7.84 -2.93
C SER A 102 -17.90 -8.76 -1.87
N LYS A 103 -18.44 -9.97 -1.71
CA LYS A 103 -17.91 -10.99 -0.77
C LYS A 103 -16.42 -11.26 -1.00
N ALA A 104 -15.99 -11.43 -2.24
CA ALA A 104 -14.59 -11.66 -2.60
C ALA A 104 -13.66 -10.51 -2.14
N ALA A 105 -14.10 -9.26 -2.29
CA ALA A 105 -13.31 -8.11 -1.84
C ALA A 105 -13.24 -8.02 -0.31
N LYS A 106 -14.32 -8.40 0.41
CA LYS A 106 -14.30 -8.49 1.88
C LYS A 106 -13.29 -9.53 2.35
N ILE A 107 -13.30 -10.73 1.76
CA ILE A 107 -12.33 -11.80 2.07
C ILE A 107 -10.91 -11.32 1.79
N THR A 108 -10.68 -10.70 0.63
CA THR A 108 -9.35 -10.17 0.27
C THR A 108 -8.86 -9.17 1.31
N TYR A 109 -9.69 -8.19 1.72
CA TYR A 109 -9.28 -7.22 2.73
C TYR A 109 -9.08 -7.85 4.10
N PHE A 110 -9.89 -8.83 4.48
CA PHE A 110 -9.71 -9.57 5.72
C PHE A 110 -8.36 -10.29 5.74
N LEU A 111 -8.02 -11.02 4.68
CA LEU A 111 -6.71 -11.69 4.56
C LEU A 111 -5.56 -10.68 4.61
N LEU A 112 -5.67 -9.56 3.88
CA LEU A 112 -4.65 -8.51 3.92
C LEU A 112 -4.47 -7.93 5.33
N PHE A 113 -5.55 -7.71 6.07
CA PHE A 113 -5.46 -7.22 7.45
C PHE A 113 -4.93 -8.30 8.42
N ALA A 114 -5.28 -9.56 8.22
CA ALA A 114 -4.74 -10.67 9.00
C ALA A 114 -3.21 -10.77 8.82
N PHE A 115 -2.73 -10.72 7.58
CA PHE A 115 -1.29 -10.67 7.28
C PHE A 115 -0.63 -9.40 7.80
N ALA A 116 -1.28 -8.24 7.73
CA ALA A 116 -0.75 -7.03 8.35
C ALA A 116 -0.62 -7.18 9.88
N GLY A 117 -1.59 -7.84 10.52
CA GLY A 117 -1.55 -8.16 11.95
C GLY A 117 -0.42 -9.11 12.32
N THR A 118 -0.12 -10.11 11.48
CA THR A 118 1.05 -10.97 11.72
C THR A 118 2.36 -10.21 11.58
N MET A 119 2.46 -9.26 10.64
CA MET A 119 3.63 -8.37 10.53
C MET A 119 3.80 -7.50 11.78
N VAL A 120 2.71 -6.93 12.32
CA VAL A 120 2.74 -6.18 13.59
C VAL A 120 3.31 -7.06 14.70
N PHE A 121 2.82 -8.30 14.84
CA PHE A 121 3.29 -9.22 15.88
C PHE A 121 4.78 -9.55 15.72
N VAL A 122 5.23 -9.86 14.51
CA VAL A 122 6.63 -10.13 14.18
C VAL A 122 7.53 -8.95 14.54
N ASN A 123 7.11 -7.71 14.27
CA ASN A 123 7.88 -6.53 14.64
C ASN A 123 7.92 -6.27 16.15
N ILE A 124 6.83 -6.55 16.87
CA ILE A 124 6.81 -6.45 18.33
C ILE A 124 7.78 -7.46 18.93
N LEU A 125 7.75 -8.72 18.47
CA LEU A 125 8.69 -9.75 18.89
C LEU A 125 10.14 -9.33 18.60
N ASN A 126 10.41 -8.81 17.41
CA ASN A 126 11.74 -8.30 17.05
C ASN A 126 12.18 -7.11 17.90
N ALA A 127 11.26 -6.18 18.19
CA ALA A 127 11.56 -5.03 19.05
C ALA A 127 11.93 -5.46 20.47
N LEU A 128 11.22 -6.45 21.02
CA LEU A 128 11.46 -7.00 22.35
C LEU A 128 12.67 -7.95 22.41
N GLY A 129 13.22 -8.35 21.26
CA GLY A 129 14.31 -9.34 21.21
C GLY A 129 13.85 -10.78 21.45
N ILE A 130 12.56 -11.08 21.24
CA ILE A 130 11.99 -12.41 21.46
C ILE A 130 11.95 -13.17 20.14
N GLY A 131 12.70 -14.27 20.02
CA GLY A 131 12.78 -15.09 18.81
C GLY A 131 13.58 -14.46 17.65
N PHE A 132 13.74 -13.14 17.66
CA PHE A 132 14.59 -12.39 16.74
C PHE A 132 15.53 -11.49 17.55
N ASN A 133 16.81 -11.48 17.21
CA ASN A 133 17.84 -10.75 17.97
C ASN A 133 17.90 -9.25 17.64
N LYS A 134 16.73 -8.60 17.52
CA LYS A 134 16.60 -7.19 17.11
C LYS A 134 17.28 -6.95 15.76
N GLU A 135 16.86 -7.72 14.76
CA GLU A 135 17.50 -7.77 13.45
C GLU A 135 16.74 -6.93 12.41
N TYR A 136 17.42 -6.62 11.31
CA TYR A 136 16.84 -5.90 10.17
C TYR A 136 15.71 -6.66 9.47
N GLY A 137 15.82 -7.99 9.37
CA GLY A 137 14.93 -8.83 8.56
C GLY A 137 13.44 -8.64 8.86
N PRO A 138 12.98 -8.78 10.11
CA PRO A 138 11.58 -8.55 10.49
C PRO A 138 11.04 -7.16 10.13
N TYR A 139 11.86 -6.13 10.31
CA TYR A 139 11.53 -4.75 9.93
C TYR A 139 11.38 -4.62 8.41
N PHE A 140 12.34 -5.13 7.64
CA PHE A 140 12.33 -5.10 6.19
C PHE A 140 11.16 -5.88 5.57
N LEU A 141 10.82 -7.03 6.14
CA LEU A 141 9.69 -7.85 5.68
C LEU A 141 8.38 -7.06 5.65
N SER A 142 8.23 -6.11 6.57
CA SER A 142 7.05 -5.23 6.65
C SER A 142 7.00 -4.24 5.49
N PHE A 143 8.16 -3.72 5.06
CA PHE A 143 8.23 -2.91 3.83
C PHE A 143 7.83 -3.70 2.61
N VAL A 144 8.37 -4.92 2.45
CA VAL A 144 8.05 -5.79 1.32
C VAL A 144 6.55 -6.08 1.28
N PHE A 145 5.96 -6.42 2.43
CA PHE A 145 4.52 -6.64 2.52
C PHE A 145 3.72 -5.38 2.17
N ASN A 146 4.07 -4.22 2.73
CA ASN A 146 3.38 -2.98 2.45
C ASN A 146 3.48 -2.58 0.97
N LEU A 147 4.65 -2.77 0.34
CA LEU A 147 4.83 -2.57 -1.10
C LEU A 147 3.96 -3.53 -1.92
N PHE A 148 3.82 -4.78 -1.50
CA PHE A 148 2.89 -5.72 -2.14
C PHE A 148 1.43 -5.24 -2.04
N VAL A 149 0.99 -4.77 -0.87
CA VAL A 149 -0.35 -4.21 -0.69
C VAL A 149 -0.58 -2.98 -1.58
N VAL A 150 0.41 -2.09 -1.65
CA VAL A 150 0.36 -0.90 -2.50
C VAL A 150 0.33 -1.30 -3.98
N GLY A 151 1.19 -2.21 -4.42
CA GLY A 151 1.22 -2.72 -5.79
C GLY A 151 -0.10 -3.36 -6.21
N TYR A 152 -0.72 -4.13 -5.31
CA TYR A 152 -2.06 -4.67 -5.52
C TYR A 152 -3.12 -3.57 -5.65
N ALA A 153 -3.12 -2.58 -4.75
CA ALA A 153 -4.06 -1.46 -4.79
C ALA A 153 -3.88 -0.61 -6.07
N PHE A 154 -2.63 -0.39 -6.49
CA PHE A 154 -2.27 0.34 -7.70
C PHE A 154 -2.72 -0.41 -8.96
N SER A 155 -2.40 -1.70 -9.06
CA SER A 155 -2.85 -2.56 -10.18
C SER A 155 -4.37 -2.54 -10.30
N ARG A 156 -5.09 -2.63 -9.17
CA ARG A 156 -6.55 -2.56 -9.17
C ARG A 156 -7.09 -1.18 -9.58
N LEU A 157 -6.39 -0.11 -9.20
CA LEU A 157 -6.76 1.27 -9.56
C LEU A 157 -6.64 1.51 -11.07
N LEU A 158 -5.60 0.95 -11.71
CA LEU A 158 -5.35 1.10 -13.15
C LEU A 158 -6.15 0.12 -14.02
N MET A 159 -6.12 -1.17 -13.68
CA MET A 159 -6.67 -2.21 -14.56
C MET A 159 -8.20 -2.14 -14.65
N ARG A 160 -8.90 -1.81 -13.56
CA ARG A 160 -10.38 -1.78 -13.56
C ARG A 160 -10.94 -0.78 -14.59
N PRO A 161 -10.54 0.51 -14.57
CA PRO A 161 -10.98 1.46 -15.60
C PRO A 161 -10.63 1.05 -17.03
N MET A 162 -9.47 0.43 -17.25
CA MET A 162 -9.05 -0.02 -18.57
C MET A 162 -9.97 -1.12 -19.11
N TRP A 163 -10.26 -2.13 -18.27
CA TRP A 163 -11.20 -3.19 -18.63
C TRP A 163 -12.64 -2.69 -18.84
N GLU A 164 -13.06 -1.67 -18.09
CA GLU A 164 -14.36 -1.02 -18.31
C GLU A 164 -14.41 -0.35 -19.71
N VAL A 165 -13.35 0.36 -20.11
CA VAL A 165 -13.26 0.97 -21.46
C VAL A 165 -13.26 -0.09 -22.56
N VAL A 166 -12.47 -1.16 -22.42
CA VAL A 166 -12.43 -2.26 -23.39
C VAL A 166 -13.82 -2.87 -23.55
N ARG A 167 -14.49 -3.18 -22.45
CA ARG A 167 -15.85 -3.74 -22.47
C ARG A 167 -16.88 -2.80 -23.11
N GLU A 168 -16.81 -1.50 -22.82
CA GLU A 168 -17.66 -0.50 -23.47
C GLU A 168 -17.42 -0.46 -24.99
N ASN A 169 -16.17 -0.56 -25.43
CA ASN A 169 -15.80 -0.58 -26.85
C ASN A 169 -16.25 -1.88 -27.56
N GLU A 170 -16.11 -3.03 -26.90
CA GLU A 170 -16.59 -4.33 -27.41
C GLU A 170 -18.11 -4.35 -27.58
N LEU A 171 -18.86 -3.80 -26.61
CA LEU A 171 -20.32 -3.70 -26.68
C LEU A 171 -20.81 -2.71 -27.76
N ARG A 172 -20.04 -1.66 -28.04
CA ARG A 172 -20.33 -0.69 -29.12
C ARG A 172 -19.88 -1.15 -30.51
N GLY A 173 -18.92 -2.08 -30.59
CA GLY A 173 -18.38 -2.65 -31.82
C GLY A 173 -19.41 -3.26 -32.79
N PRO A 174 -20.39 -4.09 -32.34
CA PRO A 174 -21.38 -4.67 -33.24
C PRO A 174 -22.40 -3.66 -33.79
N LEU A 175 -22.73 -2.60 -33.06
CA LEU A 175 -23.72 -1.59 -33.48
C LEU A 175 -23.24 -0.71 -34.65
N ARG A 176 -21.92 -0.46 -34.77
CA ARG A 176 -21.36 0.36 -35.88
C ARG A 176 -21.31 -0.39 -37.23
N LYS A 177 -21.27 -1.73 -37.22
CA LYS A 177 -21.28 -2.55 -38.45
C LYS A 177 -22.65 -2.59 -39.14
N HIS A 178 -23.74 -2.26 -38.44
CA HIS A 178 -25.08 -2.22 -39.03
C HIS A 178 -25.52 -0.85 -39.54
N ILE A 179 -24.97 0.24 -39.00
CA ILE A 179 -25.33 1.61 -39.43
C ILE A 179 -24.52 2.04 -40.67
N SER A 180 -23.32 1.49 -40.88
CA SER A 180 -22.48 1.79 -42.06
C SER A 180 -22.81 0.95 -43.31
N ARG A 181 -23.85 0.11 -43.25
CA ARG A 181 -24.34 -0.72 -44.36
C ARG A 181 -25.71 -0.28 -44.90
N ARG A 182 -26.18 0.91 -44.51
CA ARG A 182 -27.38 1.55 -45.08
C ARG A 182 -27.01 2.85 -45.75
#